data_AF-A0A382EHI0-F1
#
_entry.id   AF-A0A382EHI0-F1
#
_cell.length_a   1.000
_cell.length_b   1.000
_cell.length_c   1.000
_cell.angle_alpha   90.00
_cell.angle_beta   90.00
_cell.angle_gamma   90.00
#
_symmetry.space_group_name_H-M   'P 1'
#
loop_
_entity.id
_entity.type
_entity.pdbx_description
1 polymer ?
#
loop_
_entity_poly.entity_id
_entity_poly.type
_entity_poly.pdbx_seq_one_letter_code
_entity_poly.pdbx_strand_id
1 'polypeptide(L)'
;FTSPMYRSLQTVQPVSRASGLAPRIWVDIHEEGGMFLNHGDDEGLVGYPGRTRSEILAEFPDYVLPKSFDETGWWNKDHEDPASLLVRATKVSEQLREMAKTEDRVAIITHGAFMNALLNAIFGQISEGHMYYRHHNTAISRFYMDGDGRFEVLYLNSTVHLNPESIS
;
A
#
# COMPACT_ATOMS: atom_id res chain seq x y z
N PHE A 1 -5.15 6.23 4.87
CA PHE A 1 -4.43 6.29 3.59
C PHE A 1 -4.81 5.11 2.71
N THR A 2 -4.77 5.28 1.40
CA THR A 2 -4.98 4.20 0.42
C THR A 2 -3.98 4.28 -0.73
N SER A 3 -3.60 3.14 -1.28
CA SER A 3 -2.85 3.05 -2.53
C SER A 3 -3.67 3.65 -3.70
N PRO A 4 -3.02 4.22 -4.73
CA PRO A 4 -3.70 4.69 -5.93
C PRO A 4 -4.19 3.58 -6.86
N MET A 5 -3.87 2.31 -6.58
CA MET A 5 -4.36 1.18 -7.37
C MET A 5 -5.87 1.02 -7.21
N TYR A 6 -6.59 0.78 -8.31
CA TYR A 6 -8.05 0.81 -8.35
C TYR A 6 -8.72 -0.08 -7.30
N ARG A 7 -8.21 -1.30 -7.11
CA ARG A 7 -8.70 -2.24 -6.08
C ARG A 7 -8.62 -1.67 -4.66
N SER A 8 -7.59 -0.88 -4.35
CA SER A 8 -7.43 -0.21 -3.04
C SER A 8 -8.32 1.02 -2.92
N LEU A 9 -8.52 1.76 -4.03
CA LEU A 9 -9.47 2.87 -4.07
C LEU A 9 -10.90 2.37 -3.77
N GLN A 10 -11.31 1.24 -4.33
CA GLN A 10 -12.60 0.63 -4.01
C GLN A 10 -12.66 0.09 -2.58
N THR A 11 -11.61 -0.61 -2.13
CA THR A 11 -11.56 -1.24 -0.79
C THR A 11 -11.64 -0.22 0.36
N VAL A 12 -11.07 0.98 0.21
CA VAL A 12 -11.11 1.99 1.28
C VAL A 12 -12.48 2.65 1.45
N GLN A 13 -13.36 2.60 0.44
CA GLN A 13 -14.67 3.26 0.50
C GLN A 13 -15.52 2.88 1.73
N PRO A 14 -15.76 1.59 2.06
CA PRO A 14 -16.51 1.24 3.27
C PRO A 14 -15.82 1.72 4.55
N VAL A 15 -14.48 1.71 4.61
CA VAL A 15 -13.72 2.22 5.76
C VAL A 15 -13.90 3.73 5.91
N SER A 16 -13.87 4.47 4.80
CA SER A 16 -14.12 5.91 4.77
C SER A 16 -15.53 6.24 5.27
N ARG A 17 -16.55 5.56 4.75
CA ARG A 17 -17.94 5.76 5.18
C ARG A 17 -18.14 5.48 6.67
N ALA A 18 -17.54 4.41 7.18
CA ALA A 18 -17.65 4.04 8.58
C ALA A 18 -16.89 4.98 9.52
N SER A 19 -15.76 5.55 9.08
CA SER A 19 -14.94 6.45 9.90
C SER A 19 -15.29 7.93 9.74
N GLY A 20 -16.01 8.31 8.68
CA GLY A 20 -16.25 9.71 8.32
C GLY A 20 -15.02 10.46 7.81
N LEU A 21 -13.91 9.75 7.54
CA LEU A 21 -12.65 10.34 7.10
C LEU A 21 -12.51 10.28 5.57
N ALA A 22 -12.08 11.39 4.97
CA ALA A 22 -11.74 11.46 3.56
C ALA A 22 -10.49 10.61 3.25
N PRO A 23 -10.53 9.68 2.27
CA PRO A 23 -9.37 8.88 1.92
C PRO A 23 -8.27 9.74 1.30
N ARG A 24 -7.08 9.70 1.90
CA ARG A 24 -5.88 10.29 1.32
C ARG A 24 -5.07 9.25 0.55
N ILE A 25 -4.81 9.52 -0.72
CA ILE A 25 -3.94 8.70 -1.55
C ILE A 25 -2.49 8.89 -1.11
N TRP A 26 -1.80 7.78 -0.93
CA TRP A 26 -0.35 7.73 -0.73
C TRP A 26 0.23 6.85 -1.82
N VAL A 27 0.98 7.45 -2.76
CA VAL A 27 1.48 6.72 -3.93
C VAL A 27 2.46 5.63 -3.52
N ASP A 28 3.34 5.89 -2.56
CA ASP A 28 4.41 4.96 -2.16
C ASP A 28 3.92 3.64 -1.53
N ILE A 29 2.62 3.45 -1.27
CA ILE A 29 2.05 2.20 -0.73
C ILE A 29 1.34 1.35 -1.80
N HIS A 30 1.70 1.53 -3.07
CA HIS A 30 1.25 0.68 -4.18
C HIS A 30 1.93 -0.70 -4.17
N GLU A 31 1.39 -1.66 -4.93
CA GLU A 31 1.96 -3.01 -5.02
C GLU A 31 3.35 -2.98 -5.64
N GLU A 32 4.14 -4.01 -5.39
CA GLU A 32 5.38 -4.26 -6.15
C GLU A 32 5.15 -4.15 -7.68
N GLY A 33 6.15 -3.63 -8.38
CA GLY A 33 6.17 -3.56 -9.84
C GLY A 33 5.49 -2.33 -10.44
N GLY A 34 4.69 -1.59 -9.65
CA GLY A 34 3.95 -0.44 -10.16
C GLY A 34 2.78 -0.85 -11.05
N MET A 35 2.59 -0.14 -12.17
CA MET A 35 1.64 -0.52 -13.21
C MET A 35 2.41 -1.09 -14.39
N PHE A 36 2.23 -2.38 -14.67
CA PHE A 36 2.97 -3.06 -15.73
C PHE A 36 2.19 -4.24 -16.31
N LEU A 37 2.63 -4.72 -17.47
CA LEU A 37 2.27 -6.01 -18.02
C LEU A 37 3.53 -6.81 -18.34
N ASN A 38 3.44 -8.13 -18.22
CA ASN A 38 4.45 -9.05 -18.74
C ASN A 38 4.00 -9.51 -20.13
N HIS A 39 4.65 -9.01 -21.18
CA HIS A 39 4.37 -9.38 -22.57
C HIS A 39 5.06 -10.69 -23.00
N GLY A 40 5.87 -11.28 -22.12
CA GLY A 40 6.66 -12.47 -22.42
C GLY A 40 7.90 -12.16 -23.27
N ASP A 41 8.53 -13.24 -23.75
CA ASP A 41 9.64 -13.28 -24.71
C ASP A 41 10.58 -12.04 -24.70
N ASP A 42 10.64 -11.29 -25.82
CA ASP A 42 11.62 -10.22 -26.04
C ASP A 42 11.22 -8.88 -25.38
N GLU A 43 9.92 -8.64 -25.16
CA GLU A 43 9.43 -7.36 -24.61
C GLU A 43 9.43 -7.35 -23.07
N GLY A 44 9.29 -8.51 -22.43
CA GLY A 44 9.38 -8.66 -20.98
C GLY A 44 8.37 -7.79 -20.21
N LEU A 45 8.86 -7.14 -19.16
CA LEU A 45 8.05 -6.31 -18.26
C LEU A 45 8.02 -4.86 -18.74
N VAL A 46 6.82 -4.38 -19.11
CA VAL A 46 6.63 -3.02 -19.63
C VAL A 46 5.74 -2.23 -18.67
N GLY A 47 6.21 -1.05 -18.27
CA GLY A 47 5.46 -0.12 -17.43
C GLY A 47 4.36 0.60 -18.21
N TYR A 48 3.22 0.83 -17.56
CA TYR A 48 2.06 1.53 -18.13
C TYR A 48 1.59 2.63 -17.21
N PRO A 49 0.94 3.68 -17.74
CA PRO A 49 0.42 4.73 -16.88
C PRO A 49 -0.67 4.19 -15.95
N GLY A 50 -0.63 4.65 -14.70
CA GLY A 50 -1.74 4.51 -13.77
C GLY A 50 -2.86 5.49 -14.10
N ARG A 51 -3.99 5.38 -13.38
CA ARG A 51 -5.12 6.31 -13.55
C ARG A 51 -4.70 7.76 -13.27
N THR A 52 -5.26 8.69 -14.04
CA THR A 52 -4.99 10.12 -13.89
C THR A 52 -5.76 10.75 -12.72
N ARG A 53 -5.40 11.99 -12.36
CA ARG A 53 -6.14 12.76 -11.34
C ARG A 53 -7.61 12.88 -11.73
N SER A 54 -7.89 13.26 -12.96
CA SER A 54 -9.27 13.43 -13.45
C SER A 54 -10.04 12.12 -13.45
N GLU A 55 -9.43 11.01 -13.87
CA GLU A 55 -10.07 9.69 -13.84
C GLU A 55 -10.41 9.22 -12.43
N ILE A 56 -9.52 9.45 -11.45
CA ILE A 56 -9.80 9.11 -10.06
C ILE A 56 -10.89 10.01 -9.49
N LEU A 57 -10.82 11.33 -9.65
CA LEU A 57 -11.79 12.25 -9.06
C LEU A 57 -13.17 12.15 -9.70
N ALA A 58 -13.26 11.67 -10.95
CA ALA A 58 -14.55 11.37 -11.58
C ALA A 58 -15.31 10.24 -10.86
N GLU A 59 -14.61 9.26 -10.29
CA GLU A 59 -15.21 8.10 -9.61
C GLU A 59 -15.17 8.22 -8.07
N PHE A 60 -14.16 8.90 -7.55
CA PHE A 60 -13.86 9.06 -6.12
C PHE A 60 -13.70 10.55 -5.76
N PRO A 61 -14.76 11.37 -5.86
CA PRO A 61 -14.66 12.82 -5.75
C PRO A 61 -14.15 13.33 -4.40
N ASP A 62 -14.37 12.58 -3.32
CA ASP A 62 -13.99 12.98 -1.96
C ASP A 62 -12.54 12.58 -1.58
N TYR A 63 -11.75 12.04 -2.52
CA TYR A 63 -10.41 11.56 -2.22
C TYR A 63 -9.39 12.69 -2.28
N VAL A 64 -8.49 12.71 -1.30
CA VAL A 64 -7.39 13.67 -1.22
C VAL A 64 -6.19 13.12 -1.99
N LEU A 65 -5.89 13.74 -3.13
CA LEU A 65 -4.77 13.36 -4.00
C LEU A 65 -3.51 14.19 -3.70
N PRO A 66 -2.30 13.60 -3.74
CA PRO A 66 -1.04 14.36 -3.71
C PRO A 66 -0.97 15.42 -4.81
N LYS A 67 -0.22 16.51 -4.59
CA LYS A 67 -0.02 17.53 -5.63
C LYS A 67 0.69 16.98 -6.86
N SER A 68 1.62 16.05 -6.67
CA SER A 68 2.40 15.36 -7.72
C SER A 68 1.57 14.44 -8.62
N PHE A 69 0.28 14.28 -8.34
CA PHE A 69 -0.62 13.38 -9.05
C PHE A 69 -1.30 14.15 -10.19
N ASP A 70 -0.85 14.03 -11.43
CA ASP A 70 -1.38 14.84 -12.55
C ASP A 70 -2.10 13.99 -13.62
N GLU A 71 -2.17 14.53 -14.84
CA GLU A 71 -2.82 13.88 -15.98
C GLU A 71 -1.93 12.86 -16.71
N THR A 72 -0.68 12.66 -16.26
CA THR A 72 0.21 11.61 -16.79
C THR A 72 0.00 10.25 -16.11
N GLY A 73 -0.83 10.21 -15.06
CA GLY A 73 -1.08 9.01 -14.26
C GLY A 73 -0.20 8.94 -13.01
N TRP A 74 -0.69 8.27 -11.97
CA TRP A 74 0.07 8.12 -10.72
C TRP A 74 1.33 7.26 -10.84
N TRP A 75 1.34 6.41 -11.85
CA TRP A 75 2.51 5.72 -12.37
C TRP A 75 2.66 6.18 -13.81
N ASN A 76 3.88 6.45 -14.25
CA ASN A 76 4.18 6.93 -15.60
C ASN A 76 5.64 6.59 -15.99
N LYS A 77 6.13 5.47 -15.46
CA LYS A 77 7.51 5.00 -15.61
C LYS A 77 7.54 3.49 -15.82
N ASP A 78 8.74 2.95 -16.02
CA ASP A 78 8.96 1.52 -16.21
C ASP A 78 8.53 0.69 -15.00
N HIS A 79 8.48 -0.63 -15.20
CA HIS A 79 8.26 -1.60 -14.13
C HIS A 79 9.20 -1.37 -12.94
N GLU A 80 8.68 -1.40 -11.72
CA GLU A 80 9.48 -1.24 -10.50
C GLU A 80 10.39 -2.45 -10.29
N ASP A 81 11.69 -2.22 -10.13
CA ASP A 81 12.62 -3.28 -9.78
C ASP A 81 12.60 -3.60 -8.25
N PRO A 82 13.04 -4.80 -7.84
CA PRO A 82 13.03 -5.20 -6.43
C PRO A 82 13.82 -4.29 -5.49
N ALA A 83 14.91 -3.66 -5.93
CA ALA A 83 15.66 -2.75 -5.07
C ALA A 83 14.89 -1.45 -4.84
N SER A 84 14.21 -0.93 -5.87
CA SER A 84 13.30 0.21 -5.75
C SER A 84 12.16 -0.05 -4.76
N LEU A 85 11.59 -1.27 -4.76
CA LEU A 85 10.59 -1.68 -3.75
C LEU A 85 11.14 -1.57 -2.32
N LEU A 86 12.35 -2.06 -2.07
CA LEU A 86 12.96 -2.03 -0.72
C LEU A 86 13.27 -0.61 -0.25
N VAL A 87 13.75 0.24 -1.16
CA VAL A 87 13.96 1.67 -0.88
C VAL A 87 12.63 2.35 -0.53
N ARG A 88 11.57 2.06 -1.30
CA ARG A 88 10.22 2.59 -1.05
C ARG A 88 9.63 2.10 0.27
N ALA A 89 9.78 0.82 0.59
CA ALA A 89 9.35 0.24 1.87
C ALA A 89 10.06 0.90 3.06
N THR A 90 11.38 1.12 2.96
CA THR A 90 12.17 1.84 3.97
C THR A 90 11.66 3.28 4.16
N LYS A 91 11.45 4.00 3.05
CA LYS A 91 10.92 5.37 3.08
C LYS A 91 9.53 5.46 3.73
N VAL A 92 8.66 4.46 3.50
CA VAL A 92 7.34 4.40 4.12
C VAL A 92 7.44 4.05 5.60
N SER A 93 8.33 3.13 5.99
CA SER A 93 8.62 2.80 7.40
C SER A 93 9.04 4.06 8.19
N GLU A 94 9.95 4.86 7.65
CA GLU A 94 10.37 6.13 8.25
C GLU A 94 9.21 7.12 8.40
N GLN A 95 8.39 7.28 7.36
CA GLN A 95 7.22 8.15 7.42
C GLN A 95 6.20 7.70 8.47
N LEU A 96 6.02 6.39 8.67
CA LEU A 96 5.15 5.86 9.73
C LEU A 96 5.71 6.14 11.12
N ARG A 97 7.04 6.08 11.28
CA ARG A 97 7.72 6.48 12.52
C ARG A 97 7.53 7.96 12.85
N GLU A 98 7.55 8.82 11.83
CA GLU A 98 7.21 10.23 12.04
C GLU A 98 5.73 10.43 12.37
N MET A 99 4.82 9.72 11.69
CA MET A 99 3.38 9.79 12.01
C MET A 99 3.08 9.31 13.43
N ALA A 100 3.77 8.29 13.94
CA ALA A 100 3.56 7.78 15.30
C ALA A 100 3.83 8.81 16.41
N LYS A 101 4.55 9.91 16.10
CA LYS A 101 4.80 11.00 17.04
C LYS A 101 3.61 11.97 17.16
N THR A 102 2.73 12.01 16.15
CA THR A 102 1.67 13.03 16.05
C THR A 102 0.27 12.48 15.81
N GLU A 103 0.14 11.24 15.34
CA GLU A 103 -1.12 10.62 14.95
C GLU A 103 -1.52 9.51 15.93
N ASP A 104 -2.75 9.55 16.43
CA ASP A 104 -3.25 8.52 17.36
C ASP A 104 -3.46 7.15 16.68
N ARG A 105 -3.99 7.16 15.45
CA ARG A 105 -4.33 5.95 14.69
C ARG A 105 -4.23 6.20 13.19
N VAL A 106 -3.49 5.32 12.52
CA VAL A 106 -3.34 5.36 11.07
C VAL A 106 -3.86 4.06 10.47
N ALA A 107 -4.75 4.16 9.47
CA ALA A 107 -5.19 3.04 8.65
C ALA A 107 -4.56 3.14 7.25
N ILE A 108 -4.05 2.02 6.74
CA ILE A 108 -3.40 1.93 5.44
C ILE A 108 -4.03 0.77 4.66
N ILE A 109 -4.56 1.07 3.48
CA ILE A 109 -5.05 0.07 2.53
C ILE A 109 -3.99 -0.09 1.44
N THR A 110 -3.31 -1.24 1.44
CA THR A 110 -2.17 -1.55 0.57
C THR A 110 -2.26 -3.00 0.08
N HIS A 111 -1.14 -3.60 -0.32
CA HIS A 111 -1.07 -4.85 -1.07
C HIS A 111 -0.12 -5.86 -0.45
N GLY A 112 -0.15 -7.10 -0.94
CA GLY A 112 0.51 -8.23 -0.29
C GLY A 112 2.03 -8.13 -0.31
N ALA A 113 2.63 -7.98 -1.50
CA ALA A 113 4.08 -7.95 -1.62
C ALA A 113 4.64 -6.66 -1.00
N PHE A 114 3.98 -5.52 -1.19
CA PHE A 114 4.39 -4.29 -0.52
C PHE A 114 4.30 -4.37 1.01
N MET A 115 3.22 -4.92 1.58
CA MET A 115 3.11 -5.08 3.04
C MET A 115 4.21 -6.01 3.58
N ASN A 116 4.53 -7.09 2.87
CA ASN A 116 5.66 -7.95 3.23
C ASN A 116 6.98 -7.16 3.25
N ALA A 117 7.27 -6.37 2.21
CA ALA A 117 8.48 -5.54 2.16
C ALA A 117 8.49 -4.48 3.29
N LEU A 118 7.35 -3.84 3.56
CA LEU A 118 7.19 -2.85 4.62
C LEU A 118 7.45 -3.44 6.01
N LEU A 119 6.95 -4.65 6.30
CA LEU A 119 7.20 -5.30 7.58
C LEU A 119 8.67 -5.65 7.76
N ASN A 120 9.33 -6.17 6.71
CA ASN A 120 10.78 -6.39 6.76
C ASN A 120 11.53 -5.07 7.04
N ALA A 121 11.14 -3.97 6.40
CA ALA A 121 11.74 -2.65 6.62
C ALA A 121 11.49 -2.08 8.02
N ILE A 122 10.29 -2.28 8.58
CA ILE A 122 9.96 -1.82 9.94
C ILE A 122 10.79 -2.57 10.99
N PHE A 123 10.97 -3.87 10.82
CA PHE A 123 11.69 -4.73 11.77
C PHE A 123 13.18 -4.88 11.48
N GLY A 124 13.72 -4.24 10.43
CA GLY A 124 15.11 -4.39 10.02
C GLY A 124 15.48 -5.84 9.65
N GLN A 125 14.53 -6.58 9.09
CA GLN A 125 14.71 -7.98 8.72
C GLN A 125 15.29 -8.11 7.32
N ILE A 126 16.25 -9.03 7.19
CA ILE A 126 16.77 -9.48 5.91
C ILE A 126 16.19 -10.88 5.69
N SER A 127 15.24 -11.01 4.76
CA SER A 127 14.54 -12.28 4.56
C SER A 127 15.28 -13.25 3.64
N GLU A 128 16.08 -12.77 2.68
CA GLU A 128 16.73 -13.56 1.63
C GLU A 128 15.77 -14.57 0.93
N GLY A 129 14.47 -14.27 0.91
CA GLY A 129 13.43 -15.16 0.39
C GLY A 129 13.04 -16.33 1.32
N HIS A 130 13.65 -16.47 2.49
CA HIS A 130 13.32 -17.51 3.48
C HIS A 130 12.11 -17.18 4.36
N MET A 131 11.69 -15.92 4.37
CA MET A 131 10.57 -15.43 5.17
C MET A 131 9.62 -14.59 4.30
N TYR A 132 8.32 -14.83 4.46
CA TYR A 132 7.28 -14.06 3.79
C TYR A 132 6.08 -13.86 4.72
N TYR A 133 5.70 -12.61 4.93
CA TYR A 133 4.47 -12.26 5.61
C TYR A 133 3.30 -12.40 4.62
N ARG A 134 2.51 -13.47 4.77
CA ARG A 134 1.32 -13.67 3.92
C ARG A 134 0.20 -12.72 4.34
N HIS A 135 -0.49 -12.19 3.34
CA HIS A 135 -1.64 -11.31 3.50
C HIS A 135 -2.78 -11.80 2.60
N HIS A 136 -3.89 -12.22 3.22
CA HIS A 136 -5.12 -12.54 2.50
C HIS A 136 -5.82 -11.25 2.06
N ASN A 137 -6.64 -11.37 1.02
CA ASN A 137 -7.46 -10.26 0.56
C ASN A 137 -8.31 -9.72 1.72
N THR A 138 -8.28 -8.40 1.91
CA THR A 138 -9.00 -7.66 2.97
C THR A 138 -8.65 -8.04 4.41
N ALA A 139 -7.63 -8.87 4.64
CA ALA A 139 -7.16 -9.17 5.99
C ALA A 139 -6.61 -7.92 6.68
N ILE A 140 -6.75 -7.89 8.01
CA ILE A 140 -6.31 -6.77 8.82
C ILE A 140 -5.10 -7.20 9.65
N SER A 141 -4.01 -6.42 9.54
CA SER A 141 -2.87 -6.49 10.45
C SER A 141 -2.88 -5.24 11.33
N ARG A 142 -2.55 -5.38 12.61
CA ARG A 142 -2.52 -4.27 13.56
C ARG A 142 -1.21 -4.25 14.30
N PHE A 143 -0.70 -3.03 14.43
CA PHE A 143 0.56 -2.74 15.06
C PHE A 143 0.37 -1.62 16.08
N TYR A 144 1.25 -1.59 17.07
CA TYR A 144 1.47 -0.42 17.92
C TYR A 144 2.84 0.16 17.59
N MET A 145 2.92 1.47 17.48
CA MET A 145 4.18 2.19 17.33
C MET A 145 4.18 3.35 18.32
N ASP A 146 5.22 3.50 19.12
CA ASP A 146 5.41 4.70 19.92
C ASP A 146 6.33 5.71 19.22
N GLY A 147 6.33 6.96 19.71
CA GLY A 147 7.15 8.04 19.16
C GLY A 147 8.66 7.84 19.35
N ASP A 148 9.07 6.88 20.19
CA ASP A 148 10.46 6.54 20.51
C ASP A 148 10.99 5.36 19.66
N GLY A 149 10.17 4.86 18.74
CA GLY A 149 10.56 3.89 17.72
C GLY A 149 10.30 2.43 18.08
N ARG A 150 9.66 2.14 19.23
CA ARG A 150 9.15 0.80 19.52
C ARG A 150 8.05 0.48 18.53
N PHE A 151 8.11 -0.71 17.96
CA PHE A 151 7.07 -1.23 17.09
C PHE A 151 6.69 -2.64 17.53
N GLU A 152 5.40 -2.86 17.74
CA GLU A 152 4.86 -4.12 18.20
C GLU A 152 3.84 -4.67 17.21
N VAL A 153 3.94 -5.97 16.94
CA VAL A 153 2.90 -6.70 16.24
C VAL A 153 1.82 -7.09 17.24
N LEU A 154 0.61 -6.57 17.08
CA LEU A 154 -0.54 -7.00 17.89
C LEU A 154 -1.21 -8.22 17.25
N TYR A 155 -1.42 -8.18 15.93
CA TYR A 155 -1.82 -9.33 15.13
C TYR A 155 -1.51 -9.11 13.64
N LEU A 156 -1.34 -10.20 12.90
CA LEU A 156 -1.13 -10.19 11.45
C LEU A 156 -2.23 -10.96 10.75
N ASN A 157 -2.58 -10.52 9.54
CA ASN A 157 -3.37 -11.28 8.57
C ASN A 157 -4.70 -11.81 9.14
N SER A 158 -5.38 -11.01 9.97
CA SER A 158 -6.63 -11.40 10.60
C SER A 158 -7.79 -11.30 9.62
N THR A 159 -8.46 -12.42 9.41
CA THR A 159 -9.63 -12.58 8.53
C THR A 159 -10.90 -12.89 9.33
N VAL A 160 -10.91 -12.63 10.65
CA VAL A 160 -12.03 -12.99 11.55
C VAL A 160 -13.36 -12.31 11.21
N HIS A 161 -13.34 -11.28 10.37
CA HIS A 161 -14.51 -10.56 9.87
C HIS A 161 -15.05 -11.12 8.54
N LEU A 162 -14.35 -12.09 7.94
CA LEU A 162 -14.68 -12.72 6.68
C LEU A 162 -15.29 -14.10 6.91
N ASN A 163 -16.19 -14.49 6.01
CA ASN A 163 -16.63 -15.87 5.92
C ASN A 163 -15.49 -16.73 5.33
N PRO A 164 -15.37 -18.02 5.72
CA PRO A 164 -14.28 -18.89 5.24
C PRO A 164 -14.16 -18.96 3.71
N GLU A 165 -15.27 -18.93 2.98
CA GLU A 165 -15.31 -18.99 1.51
C GLU A 165 -14.76 -17.73 0.83
N SER A 166 -14.65 -16.62 1.55
CA SER A 166 -14.12 -15.35 1.03
C SER A 166 -12.62 -15.17 1.30
N ILE A 167 -11.99 -16.12 2.00
CA ILE A 167 -10.55 -16.07 2.30
C ILE A 167 -9.78 -16.62 1.11
N SER A 168 -8.92 -15.78 0.53
CA SER A 168 -7.99 -16.10 -0.56
C SER A 168 -6.58 -15.70 -0.17
#